data_AF-A0A6L7Z019-F1
#
_entry.id   AF-A0A6L7Z019-F1
#
_cell.length_a   1.000
_cell.length_b   1.000
_cell.length_c   1.000
_cell.angle_alpha   90.00
_cell.angle_beta   90.00
_cell.angle_gamma   90.00
#
_symmetry.space_group_name_H-M   'P 1'
#
loop_
_entity.id
_entity.type
_entity.pdbx_description
1 polymer ?
#
loop_
_entity_poly.entity_id
_entity_poly.type
_entity_poly.pdbx_seq_one_letter_code
_entity_poly.pdbx_strand_id
1 'polypeptide(L)'
;MNRRSTVLSALVAGAVVAAGCGGDDPTDPPEQDLAPNLAGTYDLSAFSSALVTGGQTLQPPDVSGIFVLRQDPPTGNESMGTFEMSISVPDGLGGTTAFDDEGTYTVRSDGTWEQFGNLNQARGTYTLESGTFTVTVTEPPLAVSLSVWQRR
;
A
#
# COMPACT_ATOMS: atom_id res chain seq x y z
N MET A 1 -24.82 -25.49 -54.19
CA MET A 1 -24.99 -24.62 -55.38
C MET A 1 -25.95 -23.51 -55.01
N ASN A 2 -25.48 -22.26 -55.03
CA ASN A 2 -26.23 -20.99 -55.16
C ASN A 2 -27.28 -20.66 -54.08
N ARG A 3 -27.45 -19.45 -53.58
CA ARG A 3 -26.86 -18.12 -53.84
C ARG A 3 -27.25 -17.25 -52.64
N ARG A 4 -26.36 -16.35 -52.24
CA ARG A 4 -26.67 -15.18 -51.40
C ARG A 4 -27.86 -14.41 -52.00
N SER A 5 -28.74 -13.85 -51.17
CA SER A 5 -29.29 -12.51 -51.40
C SER A 5 -29.98 -11.96 -50.16
N THR A 6 -29.30 -10.96 -49.61
CA THR A 6 -29.78 -9.85 -48.79
C THR A 6 -31.09 -9.28 -49.34
N VAL A 7 -32.07 -9.06 -48.47
CA VAL A 7 -33.16 -8.12 -48.74
C VAL A 7 -33.17 -7.08 -47.63
N LEU A 8 -32.71 -5.89 -48.03
CA LEU A 8 -32.96 -4.61 -47.40
C LEU A 8 -34.46 -4.45 -47.13
N SER A 9 -34.83 -3.96 -45.95
CA SER A 9 -36.10 -3.29 -45.74
C SER A 9 -35.82 -2.00 -44.98
N ALA A 10 -35.95 -0.89 -45.70
CA ALA A 10 -35.94 0.46 -45.19
C ALA A 10 -37.37 1.01 -45.28
N LEU A 11 -37.86 1.58 -44.18
CA LEU A 11 -39.05 2.45 -44.06
C LEU A 11 -38.81 3.26 -42.76
N VAL A 12 -38.12 4.41 -42.82
CA VAL A 12 -38.59 5.78 -43.12
C VAL A 12 -39.52 6.37 -42.05
N ALA A 13 -38.98 7.43 -41.43
CA ALA A 13 -39.60 8.62 -40.84
C ALA A 13 -40.37 8.52 -39.52
N GLY A 14 -39.69 8.94 -38.46
CA GLY A 14 -40.27 9.62 -37.30
C GLY A 14 -39.34 10.74 -36.87
N ALA A 15 -39.42 11.90 -37.52
CA ALA A 15 -38.75 13.11 -37.05
C ALA A 15 -39.51 13.66 -35.85
N VAL A 16 -38.96 13.48 -34.65
CA VAL A 16 -39.28 14.36 -33.51
C VAL A 16 -38.03 15.17 -33.24
N VAL A 17 -38.09 16.43 -33.64
CA VAL A 17 -37.13 17.46 -33.27
C VAL A 17 -37.38 17.77 -31.80
N ALA A 18 -36.56 17.20 -30.91
CA ALA A 18 -36.37 17.72 -29.56
C ALA A 18 -34.91 18.14 -29.44
N ALA A 19 -34.68 19.44 -29.63
CA ALA A 19 -33.43 20.09 -29.31
C ALA A 19 -33.19 19.92 -27.80
N GLY A 20 -32.17 19.13 -27.47
CA GLY A 20 -31.69 18.90 -26.11
C GLY A 20 -30.24 18.41 -26.20
N CYS A 21 -29.33 19.32 -26.51
CA CYS A 21 -27.90 19.08 -26.36
C CYS A 21 -27.58 19.03 -24.86
N GLY A 22 -27.44 17.83 -24.31
CA GLY A 22 -26.86 17.59 -22.99
C GLY A 22 -26.23 16.22 -23.05
N GLY A 23 -24.90 16.19 -23.18
CA GLY A 23 -24.15 14.95 -23.38
C GLY A 23 -24.46 13.95 -22.28
N ASP A 24 -24.83 12.74 -22.69
CA ASP A 24 -24.55 11.54 -21.93
C ASP A 24 -23.02 11.42 -21.84
N ASP A 25 -22.44 12.16 -20.91
CA ASP A 25 -21.08 11.90 -20.47
C ASP A 25 -21.12 10.49 -19.89
N PRO A 26 -20.36 9.52 -20.43
CA PRO A 26 -20.20 8.26 -19.74
C PRO A 26 -19.59 8.64 -18.39
N THR A 27 -20.37 8.54 -17.32
CA THR A 27 -19.83 8.61 -15.95
C THR A 27 -18.65 7.66 -15.94
N ASP A 28 -17.45 8.20 -15.80
CA ASP A 28 -16.24 7.40 -15.65
C ASP A 28 -16.56 6.31 -14.62
N PRO A 29 -16.19 5.04 -14.87
CA PRO A 29 -16.32 4.00 -13.87
C PRO A 29 -15.74 4.56 -12.57
N PRO A 30 -16.41 4.38 -11.42
CA PRO A 30 -15.85 4.86 -10.16
C PRO A 30 -14.41 4.36 -10.09
N GLU A 31 -13.45 5.27 -9.90
CA GLU A 31 -12.06 4.90 -9.67
C GLU A 31 -12.09 3.78 -8.64
N GLN A 32 -11.72 2.57 -9.05
CA GLN A 32 -11.75 1.45 -8.13
C GLN A 32 -10.74 1.77 -7.07
N ASP A 33 -11.24 2.02 -5.86
CA ASP A 33 -10.45 2.30 -4.69
C ASP A 33 -9.67 1.02 -4.34
N LEU A 34 -8.53 0.85 -5.02
CA LEU A 34 -7.71 -0.34 -4.99
C LEU A 34 -6.60 -0.12 -3.97
N ALA A 35 -6.41 -1.09 -3.07
CA ALA A 35 -5.26 -1.07 -2.19
C ALA A 35 -3.97 -1.00 -3.03
N PRO A 36 -2.93 -0.26 -2.59
CA PRO A 36 -1.67 -0.22 -3.30
C PRO A 36 -0.95 -1.56 -3.22
N ASN A 37 -0.08 -1.80 -4.21
CA ASN A 37 0.88 -2.89 -4.18
C ASN A 37 2.17 -2.43 -3.49
N LEU A 38 2.39 -2.89 -2.27
CA LEU A 38 3.58 -2.58 -1.47
C LEU A 38 4.69 -3.64 -1.64
N ALA A 39 4.51 -4.67 -2.45
CA ALA A 39 5.50 -5.73 -2.62
C ALA A 39 6.86 -5.15 -3.08
N GLY A 40 7.94 -5.55 -2.40
CA GLY A 40 9.28 -5.06 -2.65
C GLY A 40 10.25 -5.32 -1.50
N THR A 41 11.51 -4.96 -1.74
CA THR A 41 12.55 -4.91 -0.71
C THR A 41 12.88 -3.45 -0.42
N TYR A 42 12.99 -3.12 0.85
CA TYR A 42 13.23 -1.76 1.32
C TYR A 42 14.39 -1.72 2.33
N ASP A 43 15.12 -0.61 2.31
CA ASP A 43 16.15 -0.27 3.28
C ASP A 43 15.63 0.74 4.29
N LEU A 44 15.98 0.55 5.55
CA LEU A 44 15.58 1.47 6.61
C LEU A 44 16.26 2.83 6.44
N SER A 45 15.45 3.88 6.42
CA SER A 45 15.89 5.28 6.28
C SER A 45 15.70 6.09 7.57
N ALA A 46 14.70 5.75 8.38
CA ALA A 46 14.53 6.31 9.72
C ALA A 46 13.71 5.37 10.62
N PHE A 47 13.99 5.40 11.92
CA PHE A 47 13.30 4.59 12.91
C PHE A 47 13.13 5.36 14.22
N SER A 48 11.93 5.30 14.81
CA SER A 48 11.67 5.84 16.14
C SER A 48 10.96 4.81 17.01
N SER A 49 11.50 4.62 18.22
CA SER A 49 10.94 3.69 19.20
C SER A 49 11.12 4.16 20.64
N ALA A 50 10.03 4.18 21.40
CA ALA A 50 10.06 4.57 22.82
C ALA A 50 10.87 3.59 23.69
N LEU A 51 10.91 2.29 23.32
CA LEU A 51 11.58 1.27 24.12
C LEU A 51 13.07 1.18 23.84
N VAL A 52 13.49 1.39 22.59
CA VAL A 52 14.87 1.13 22.19
C VAL A 52 15.70 2.41 22.08
N THR A 53 15.06 3.50 21.64
CA THR A 53 15.75 4.77 21.38
C THR A 53 15.32 5.87 22.35
N GLY A 54 14.54 5.54 23.38
CA GLY A 54 13.95 6.53 24.27
C GLY A 54 13.05 7.55 23.56
N GLY A 55 12.47 7.16 22.41
CA GLY A 55 11.64 8.03 21.57
C GLY A 55 12.42 8.94 20.62
N GLN A 56 13.74 8.81 20.54
CA GLN A 56 14.53 9.50 19.51
C GLN A 56 14.27 8.90 18.12
N THR A 57 14.50 9.69 17.08
CA THR A 57 14.52 9.20 15.70
C THR A 57 15.96 8.97 15.30
N LEU A 58 16.28 7.74 14.91
CA LEU A 58 17.59 7.36 14.38
C LEU A 58 17.54 7.29 12.85
N GLN A 59 18.68 7.56 12.22
CA GLN A 59 18.88 7.47 10.77
C GLN A 59 20.20 6.75 10.49
N PRO A 60 20.38 6.16 9.30
CA PRO A 60 21.68 5.61 8.89
C PRO A 60 22.81 6.65 9.01
N PRO A 61 24.03 6.26 9.45
CA PRO A 61 24.46 4.88 9.71
C PRO A 61 24.13 4.35 11.11
N ASP A 62 23.52 5.15 11.99
CA ASP A 62 23.27 4.76 13.40
C ASP A 62 22.20 3.67 13.51
N VAL A 63 21.31 3.58 12.53
CA VAL A 63 20.34 2.49 12.38
C VAL A 63 20.45 1.89 10.99
N SER A 64 20.21 0.59 10.88
CA SER A 64 20.05 -0.09 9.59
C SER A 64 18.94 -1.13 9.67
N GLY A 65 18.42 -1.53 8.52
CA GLY A 65 17.38 -2.54 8.49
C GLY A 65 16.93 -2.86 7.08
N ILE A 66 16.29 -4.01 6.94
CA ILE A 66 15.71 -4.49 5.69
C ILE A 66 14.25 -4.86 5.97
N PHE A 67 13.38 -4.48 5.05
CA PHE A 67 11.98 -4.90 5.07
C PHE A 67 11.62 -5.50 3.72
N VAL A 68 11.13 -6.74 3.73
CA VAL A 68 10.68 -7.46 2.55
C VAL A 68 9.18 -7.65 2.66
N LEU A 69 8.44 -7.09 1.70
CA LEU A 69 7.00 -7.25 1.58
C LEU A 69 6.70 -8.14 0.38
N ARG A 70 5.89 -9.18 0.60
CA ARG A 70 5.32 -10.03 -0.44
C ARG A 70 3.81 -9.83 -0.42
N GLN A 71 3.22 -9.56 -1.57
CA GLN A 71 1.79 -9.25 -1.73
C GLN A 71 1.29 -9.88 -3.02
N ASP A 72 0.11 -10.46 -2.98
CA ASP A 72 -0.61 -10.77 -4.22
C ASP A 72 -1.16 -9.47 -4.84
N PRO A 73 -1.36 -9.42 -6.17
CA PRO A 73 -1.96 -8.26 -6.81
C PRO A 73 -3.31 -7.92 -6.14
N PRO A 74 -3.51 -6.67 -5.70
CA PRO A 74 -4.74 -6.26 -5.03
C PRO A 74 -5.93 -6.41 -5.99
N THR A 75 -7.06 -6.91 -5.45
CA THR A 75 -8.33 -7.10 -6.19
C THR A 75 -9.48 -6.26 -5.65
N GLY A 76 -9.22 -5.47 -4.61
CA GLY A 76 -10.17 -4.56 -3.97
C GLY A 76 -9.47 -3.53 -3.09
N ASN A 77 -10.24 -2.89 -2.21
CA ASN A 77 -9.79 -1.84 -1.30
C ASN A 77 -8.92 -2.34 -0.13
N GLU A 78 -8.80 -3.65 0.04
CA GLU A 78 -7.95 -4.30 1.01
C GLU A 78 -7.03 -5.30 0.30
N SER A 79 -5.78 -5.38 0.73
CA SER A 79 -4.84 -6.39 0.28
C SER A 79 -3.98 -6.90 1.42
N MET A 80 -3.66 -8.18 1.35
CA MET A 80 -2.91 -8.89 2.38
C MET A 80 -1.60 -9.41 1.81
N GLY A 81 -0.62 -9.59 2.69
CA GLY A 81 0.68 -10.12 2.31
C GLY A 81 1.43 -10.72 3.49
N THR A 82 2.64 -11.18 3.20
CA THR A 82 3.61 -11.62 4.21
C THR A 82 4.82 -10.72 4.23
N PHE A 83 5.46 -10.62 5.38
CA PHE A 83 6.64 -9.80 5.53
C PHE A 83 7.76 -10.51 6.28
N GLU A 84 8.98 -10.05 6.03
CA GLU A 84 10.19 -10.33 6.81
C GLU A 84 10.88 -8.98 7.07
N MET A 85 11.24 -8.72 8.32
CA MET A 85 11.83 -7.47 8.75
C MET A 85 13.04 -7.74 9.65
N SER A 86 14.11 -6.97 9.49
CA SER A 86 15.24 -6.94 10.40
C SER A 86 15.66 -5.50 10.62
N ILE A 87 15.81 -5.08 11.88
CA ILE A 87 16.25 -3.74 12.27
C ILE A 87 17.41 -3.87 13.25
N SER A 88 18.49 -3.14 13.01
CA SER A 88 19.66 -3.06 13.87
C SER A 88 19.81 -1.64 14.42
N VAL A 89 19.77 -1.49 15.74
CA VAL A 89 19.84 -0.21 16.47
C VAL A 89 20.91 -0.25 17.56
N PRO A 90 21.48 0.89 17.97
CA PRO A 90 22.47 0.95 19.04
C PRO A 90 21.86 0.51 20.38
N ASP A 91 22.60 -0.26 21.17
CA ASP A 91 22.13 -0.75 22.49
C ASP A 91 22.46 0.20 23.66
N GLY A 92 23.16 1.32 23.38
CA GLY A 92 23.60 2.28 24.38
C GLY A 92 24.83 1.84 25.20
N LEU A 93 25.34 0.63 25.00
CA LEU A 93 26.52 0.05 25.65
C LEU A 93 27.73 -0.06 24.70
N GLY A 94 27.62 0.54 23.51
CA GLY A 94 28.64 0.51 22.46
C GLY A 94 28.48 -0.67 21.49
N GLY A 95 27.37 -1.41 21.56
CA GLY A 95 27.00 -2.49 20.65
C GLY A 95 25.76 -2.16 19.82
N THR A 96 25.24 -3.19 19.16
CA THR A 96 24.04 -3.11 18.31
C THR A 96 23.12 -4.27 18.68
N THR A 97 21.83 -3.98 18.85
CA THR A 97 20.77 -4.99 19.02
C THR A 97 20.00 -5.13 17.72
N ALA A 98 19.79 -6.38 17.30
CA ALA A 98 18.97 -6.73 16.14
C ALA A 98 17.56 -7.14 16.58
N PHE A 99 16.59 -6.74 15.76
CA PHE A 99 15.16 -6.93 15.94
C PHE A 99 14.61 -7.55 14.67
N ASP A 100 14.36 -8.85 14.71
CA ASP A 100 13.84 -9.61 13.58
C ASP A 100 12.35 -9.89 13.77
N ASP A 101 11.59 -9.79 12.69
CA ASP A 101 10.17 -10.08 12.66
C ASP A 101 9.73 -10.70 11.35
N GLU A 102 8.66 -11.48 11.43
CA GLU A 102 7.99 -12.07 10.28
C GLU A 102 6.52 -12.28 10.60
N GLY A 103 5.70 -12.29 9.56
CA GLY A 103 4.26 -12.49 9.74
C GLY A 103 3.44 -12.06 8.54
N THR A 104 2.21 -11.63 8.82
CA THR A 104 1.28 -11.13 7.82
C THR A 104 0.97 -9.66 8.03
N TYR A 105 0.56 -8.98 6.97
CA TYR A 105 0.07 -7.61 7.05
C TYR A 105 -1.16 -7.42 6.18
N THR A 106 -1.90 -6.36 6.46
CA THR A 106 -3.05 -5.88 5.70
C THR A 106 -2.87 -4.40 5.42
N VAL A 107 -3.09 -4.01 4.17
CA VAL A 107 -3.10 -2.61 3.73
C VAL A 107 -4.46 -2.29 3.15
N ARG A 108 -4.92 -1.07 3.38
CA ARG A 108 -6.16 -0.56 2.81
C ARG A 108 -5.91 0.68 1.97
N SER A 109 -6.75 0.91 0.98
CA SER A 109 -6.68 2.07 0.09
C SER A 109 -6.80 3.42 0.82
N ASP A 110 -7.47 3.42 1.97
CA ASP A 110 -7.61 4.59 2.86
C ASP A 110 -6.33 4.96 3.64
N GLY A 111 -5.23 4.23 3.43
CA GLY A 111 -3.96 4.45 4.12
C GLY A 111 -3.83 3.70 5.44
N THR A 112 -4.75 2.80 5.79
CA THR A 112 -4.65 1.98 7.01
C THR A 112 -3.65 0.83 6.84
N TRP A 113 -2.85 0.60 7.87
CA TRP A 113 -1.88 -0.49 7.99
C TRP A 113 -2.19 -1.35 9.22
N GLU A 114 -2.16 -2.67 9.06
CA GLU A 114 -2.15 -3.63 10.17
C GLU A 114 -1.07 -4.70 9.95
N GLN A 115 -0.27 -4.99 10.98
CA GLN A 115 0.76 -6.03 10.97
C GLN A 115 0.52 -7.03 12.11
N PHE A 116 0.64 -8.32 11.80
CA PHE A 116 0.53 -9.43 12.73
C PHE A 116 1.86 -10.20 12.74
N GLY A 117 2.74 -9.84 13.69
CA GLY A 117 4.06 -10.46 13.91
C GLY A 117 4.47 -10.41 15.39
N ASN A 118 5.75 -10.62 15.67
CA ASN A 118 6.37 -10.50 16.99
C ASN A 118 6.76 -9.06 17.34
N LEU A 119 7.20 -8.27 16.35
CA LEU A 119 7.47 -6.84 16.50
C LEU A 119 6.29 -6.06 15.93
N ASN A 120 5.43 -5.63 16.84
CA ASN A 120 4.20 -4.97 16.51
C ASN A 120 4.42 -3.54 15.98
N GLN A 121 4.64 -3.36 14.67
CA GLN A 121 4.11 -2.19 13.96
C GLN A 121 2.58 -2.32 13.82
N ALA A 122 1.91 -2.66 14.94
CA ALA A 122 0.66 -3.41 14.97
C ALA A 122 -0.43 -2.79 14.11
N ARG A 123 -0.74 -1.52 14.36
CA ARG A 123 -1.75 -0.80 13.60
C ARG A 123 -1.40 0.66 13.50
N GLY A 124 -1.73 1.24 12.37
CA GLY A 124 -1.35 2.60 12.08
C GLY A 124 -1.84 3.06 10.72
N THR A 125 -1.17 4.08 10.23
CA THR A 125 -1.31 4.54 8.87
C THR A 125 -0.02 4.32 8.10
N TYR A 126 -0.14 4.27 6.78
CA TYR A 126 1.01 4.27 5.90
C TYR A 126 0.91 5.32 4.80
N THR A 127 2.06 5.67 4.25
CA THR A 127 2.16 6.40 2.98
C THR A 127 3.19 5.70 2.08
N LEU A 128 2.95 5.75 0.76
CA LEU A 128 3.92 5.32 -0.24
C LEU A 128 4.09 6.44 -1.28
N GLU A 129 5.19 7.17 -1.18
CA GLU A 129 5.49 8.29 -2.07
C GLU A 129 6.88 8.11 -2.69
N SER A 130 6.95 8.06 -4.02
CA SER A 130 8.22 7.96 -4.76
C SER A 130 9.16 6.83 -4.27
N GLY A 131 8.59 5.70 -3.84
CA GLY A 131 9.34 4.55 -3.31
C GLY A 131 9.72 4.67 -1.83
N THR A 132 9.36 5.75 -1.14
CA THR A 132 9.46 5.85 0.32
C THR A 132 8.17 5.32 0.94
N PHE A 133 8.29 4.24 1.69
CA PHE A 133 7.22 3.64 2.47
C PHE A 133 7.35 4.04 3.94
N THR A 134 6.37 4.76 4.46
CA THR A 134 6.35 5.21 5.85
C THR A 134 5.21 4.54 6.60
N VAL A 135 5.48 4.00 7.79
CA VAL A 135 4.46 3.47 8.71
C VAL A 135 4.47 4.30 9.99
N THR A 136 3.32 4.89 10.32
CA THR A 136 3.10 5.61 11.58
C THR A 136 2.18 4.77 12.46
N VAL A 137 2.67 4.30 13.60
CA VAL A 137 1.93 3.39 14.49
C VAL A 137 1.03 4.19 15.42
N THR A 138 -0.26 3.82 15.51
CA THR A 138 -1.27 4.53 16.31
C THR A 138 -1.86 3.67 17.43
N GLU A 139 -1.84 2.34 17.33
CA GLU A 139 -2.26 1.44 18.42
C GLU A 139 -1.08 0.56 18.87
N PRO A 140 -0.60 0.72 20.11
CA PRO A 140 0.46 -0.13 20.63
C PRO A 140 -0.10 -1.50 21.02
N PRO A 141 0.72 -2.55 20.87
CA PRO A 141 1.16 -3.12 22.13
C PRO A 141 2.49 -2.55 22.60
N LEU A 142 3.50 -2.37 21.72
CA LEU A 142 4.84 -2.02 22.16
C LEU A 142 5.70 -1.34 21.07
N ALA A 143 6.43 -0.31 21.51
CA ALA A 143 7.73 0.15 21.01
C ALA A 143 7.82 1.11 19.82
N VAL A 144 7.35 0.76 18.63
CA VAL A 144 7.65 1.54 17.41
C VAL A 144 6.60 2.62 17.21
N SER A 145 7.04 3.86 16.99
CA SER A 145 6.15 4.99 16.67
C SER A 145 6.19 5.32 15.18
N LEU A 146 7.35 5.16 14.54
CA LEU A 146 7.56 5.49 13.13
C LEU A 146 8.63 4.58 12.53
N SER A 147 8.38 4.10 11.33
CA SER A 147 9.40 3.48 10.47
C SER A 147 9.32 4.07 9.06
N VAL A 148 10.48 4.40 8.48
CA VAL A 148 10.60 4.95 7.12
C VAL A 148 11.53 4.05 6.33
N TRP A 149 11.05 3.56 5.20
CA TRP A 149 11.69 2.55 4.38
C TRP A 149 11.83 3.05 2.94
N GLN A 150 13.02 2.97 2.38
CA GLN A 150 13.30 3.35 1.00
C GLN A 150 13.35 2.09 0.13
N ARG A 151 12.55 2.05 -0.93
CA ARG A 151 12.55 0.94 -1.89
C ARG A 151 13.90 0.86 -2.60
N ARG A 152 14.40 -0.37 -2.74
CA ARG A 152 15.60 -0.70 -3.53
C ARG A 152 15.35 -0.67 -5.03
#